data_AF-A0A7Y7P6S1-F1
#
_entry.id   AF-A0A7Y7P6S1-F1
#
_cell.length_a   1.000
_cell.length_b   1.000
_cell.length_c   1.000
_cell.angle_alpha   90.00
_cell.angle_beta   90.00
_cell.angle_gamma   90.00
#
_symmetry.space_group_name_H-M   'P 1'
#
loop_
_entity.id
_entity.type
_entity.pdbx_description
1 polymer ?
#
loop_
_entity_poly.entity_id
_entity_poly.type
_entity_poly.pdbx_seq_one_letter_code
_entity_poly.pdbx_strand_id
1 'polypeptide(L)'
;MTDSSTIYDDFYNLDINNSTAVIKFYEKNILFLDNKLTFKDKEDFDAYITIICQYVISLETSGKYTKTLKYSEIGIKMIDLKLEEYAIDLNDYSAYWSILSSKARAHFYLKDYKASIYSFKRLHSWDPERDNIKNWLESAKSRQRNSINKYLYAIGLIFLFVEIIFGNKLGNPKLKLYLSVISIIFFSLGLINEYFGDKLIKLTEKK
;
A
#
# COMPACT_ATOMS: atom_id res chain seq x y z
N MET A 1 -9.77 -31.06 -20.33
CA MET A 1 -8.70 -30.38 -19.57
C MET A 1 -7.88 -29.60 -20.57
N THR A 2 -7.84 -28.28 -20.45
CA THR A 2 -6.96 -27.43 -21.28
C THR A 2 -5.53 -27.75 -20.88
N ASP A 3 -4.65 -28.02 -21.85
CA ASP A 3 -3.24 -28.30 -21.58
C ASP A 3 -2.57 -27.01 -21.05
N SER A 4 -1.61 -27.13 -20.14
CA SER A 4 -0.97 -25.96 -19.53
C SER A 4 -0.27 -25.08 -20.56
N SER A 5 0.24 -25.68 -21.64
CA SER A 5 0.82 -25.01 -22.80
C SER A 5 -0.17 -24.06 -23.47
N THR A 6 -1.38 -24.53 -23.76
CA THR A 6 -2.43 -23.72 -24.39
C THR A 6 -2.84 -22.50 -23.58
N ILE A 7 -2.81 -22.57 -22.24
CA ILE A 7 -3.16 -21.41 -21.39
C ILE A 7 -2.09 -20.32 -21.49
N TYR A 8 -0.81 -20.68 -21.51
CA TYR A 8 0.27 -19.71 -21.62
C TYR A 8 0.32 -19.08 -23.01
N ASP A 9 0.16 -19.89 -24.06
CA ASP A 9 0.09 -19.39 -25.44
C ASP A 9 -1.07 -18.41 -25.63
N ASP A 10 -2.26 -18.73 -25.10
CA ASP A 10 -3.41 -17.83 -25.11
C ASP A 10 -3.10 -16.50 -24.39
N PHE A 11 -2.35 -16.56 -23.29
CA PHE A 11 -1.97 -15.36 -22.55
C PHE A 11 -0.96 -14.49 -23.30
N TYR A 12 0.05 -15.07 -23.95
CA TYR A 12 1.05 -14.32 -24.70
C TYR A 12 0.46 -13.65 -25.96
N ASN A 13 -0.66 -14.17 -26.47
CA ASN A 13 -1.41 -13.54 -27.57
C ASN A 13 -2.40 -12.45 -27.10
N LEU A 14 -2.53 -12.25 -25.79
CA LEU A 14 -3.42 -11.25 -25.21
C LEU A 14 -2.78 -9.86 -25.24
N ASP A 15 -3.58 -8.83 -25.53
CA ASP A 15 -3.15 -7.45 -25.27
C ASP A 15 -3.08 -7.19 -23.76
N ILE A 16 -1.88 -7.32 -23.19
CA ILE A 16 -1.61 -7.15 -21.76
C ILE A 16 -1.87 -5.70 -21.27
N ASN A 17 -1.92 -4.71 -22.17
CA ASN A 17 -2.24 -3.33 -21.80
C ASN A 17 -3.74 -3.14 -21.58
N ASN A 18 -4.57 -4.05 -22.09
CA ASN A 18 -6.00 -4.04 -21.84
C ASN A 18 -6.33 -4.76 -20.53
N SER A 19 -6.40 -4.00 -19.43
CA SER A 19 -6.69 -4.55 -18.10
C SER A 19 -7.99 -5.36 -18.04
N THR A 20 -9.00 -5.03 -18.83
CA THR A 20 -10.25 -5.81 -18.88
C THR A 20 -10.02 -7.18 -19.53
N ALA A 21 -9.23 -7.25 -20.59
CA ALA A 21 -8.91 -8.50 -21.26
C ALA A 21 -8.11 -9.43 -20.34
N VAL A 22 -7.08 -8.90 -19.67
CA VAL A 22 -6.26 -9.65 -18.70
C VAL A 22 -7.10 -10.19 -17.54
N ILE A 23 -7.98 -9.37 -16.96
CA ILE A 23 -8.87 -9.82 -15.88
C ILE A 23 -9.78 -10.94 -16.36
N LYS A 24 -10.43 -10.78 -17.53
CA LYS A 24 -11.32 -11.82 -18.07
C LYS A 24 -10.58 -13.11 -18.36
N PHE A 25 -9.36 -13.02 -18.91
CA PHE A 25 -8.51 -14.18 -19.16
C PHE A 25 -8.20 -14.94 -17.86
N TYR A 26 -7.75 -14.23 -16.83
CA TYR A 26 -7.42 -14.85 -15.55
C TYR A 26 -8.66 -15.49 -14.91
N GLU A 27 -9.77 -14.73 -14.82
CA GLU A 27 -11.01 -15.19 -14.19
C GLU A 27 -11.63 -16.39 -14.93
N LYS A 28 -11.47 -16.48 -16.27
CA LYS A 28 -11.88 -17.66 -17.06
C LYS A 28 -11.05 -18.90 -16.72
N ASN A 29 -9.78 -18.74 -16.38
CA ASN A 29 -8.83 -19.82 -16.12
C ASN A 29 -8.53 -20.01 -14.62
N ILE A 30 -9.33 -19.42 -13.73
CA ILE A 30 -9.06 -19.34 -12.29
C ILE A 30 -8.88 -20.71 -11.62
N LEU A 31 -9.65 -21.72 -12.05
CA LEU A 31 -9.55 -23.07 -11.48
C LEU A 31 -8.21 -23.74 -11.77
N PHE A 32 -7.57 -23.41 -12.90
CA PHE A 32 -6.23 -23.89 -13.19
C PHE A 32 -5.18 -23.05 -12.45
N LEU A 33 -5.28 -21.72 -12.56
CA LEU A 33 -4.27 -20.80 -12.02
C LEU A 33 -4.23 -20.83 -10.49
N ASP A 34 -5.36 -20.72 -9.79
CA ASP A 34 -5.39 -20.68 -8.32
C ASP A 34 -4.96 -22.01 -7.67
N ASN A 35 -5.00 -23.13 -8.41
CA ASN A 35 -4.64 -24.47 -7.92
C ASN A 35 -3.26 -24.95 -8.39
N LYS A 36 -2.50 -24.16 -9.16
CA LYS A 36 -1.16 -24.55 -9.61
C LYS A 36 -0.16 -24.43 -8.45
N LEU A 37 0.32 -25.58 -7.96
CA LEU A 37 1.28 -25.67 -6.85
C LEU A 37 2.63 -26.27 -7.26
N THR A 38 2.70 -26.93 -8.41
CA THR A 38 3.90 -27.58 -8.94
C THR A 38 4.28 -27.00 -10.29
N PHE A 39 5.59 -26.96 -10.55
CA PHE A 39 6.18 -26.38 -11.75
C PHE A 39 7.19 -27.38 -12.30
N LYS A 40 7.21 -27.52 -13.63
CA LYS A 40 8.14 -28.45 -14.30
C LYS A 40 9.58 -27.97 -14.17
N ASP A 41 9.78 -26.67 -14.33
CA ASP A 41 11.05 -25.98 -14.33
C ASP A 41 10.83 -24.49 -14.00
N LYS A 42 11.91 -23.70 -14.03
CA LYS A 42 11.88 -22.26 -13.79
C LYS A 42 11.09 -21.50 -14.85
N GLU A 43 11.05 -21.97 -16.09
CA GLU A 43 10.35 -21.29 -17.18
C GLU A 43 8.82 -21.39 -17.01
N ASP A 44 8.31 -22.57 -16.65
CA ASP A 44 6.91 -22.78 -16.28
C ASP A 44 6.50 -21.92 -15.06
N PHE A 45 7.40 -21.79 -14.09
CA PHE A 45 7.22 -20.90 -12.95
C PHE A 45 7.17 -19.42 -13.34
N ASP A 46 8.14 -18.95 -14.14
CA ASP A 46 8.23 -17.57 -14.60
C ASP A 46 7.02 -17.17 -15.46
N ALA A 47 6.52 -18.08 -16.32
CA ALA A 47 5.30 -17.88 -17.11
C ALA A 47 4.06 -17.71 -16.21
N TYR A 48 3.90 -18.60 -15.22
CA TYR A 48 2.81 -18.52 -14.26
C TYR A 48 2.84 -17.22 -13.43
N ILE A 49 4.01 -16.84 -12.92
CA ILE A 49 4.18 -15.60 -12.15
C ILE A 49 3.93 -14.36 -13.02
N THR A 50 4.28 -14.41 -14.31
CA THR A 50 3.98 -13.33 -15.26
C THR A 50 2.46 -13.11 -15.39
N ILE A 51 1.68 -14.19 -15.48
CA ILE A 51 0.21 -14.12 -15.53
C ILE A 51 -0.35 -13.49 -14.25
N ILE A 52 0.12 -13.94 -13.08
CA ILE A 52 -0.30 -13.35 -11.79
C ILE A 52 0.06 -11.87 -11.73
N CYS A 53 1.28 -11.51 -12.12
CA CYS A 53 1.77 -10.15 -12.11
C CYS A 53 0.87 -9.22 -12.95
N GLN A 54 0.59 -9.60 -14.20
CA GLN A 54 -0.26 -8.82 -15.08
C GLN A 54 -1.70 -8.75 -14.59
N TYR A 55 -2.23 -9.82 -13.99
CA TYR A 55 -3.54 -9.80 -13.36
C TYR A 55 -3.59 -8.85 -12.16
N VAL A 56 -2.58 -8.87 -11.28
CA VAL A 56 -2.44 -7.96 -10.15
C VAL A 56 -2.38 -6.50 -10.61
N ILE A 57 -1.56 -6.20 -11.61
CA ILE A 57 -1.46 -4.85 -12.20
C ILE A 57 -2.82 -4.43 -12.77
N SER A 58 -3.46 -5.29 -13.55
CA SER A 58 -4.76 -5.00 -14.18
C SER A 58 -5.88 -4.78 -13.16
N LEU A 59 -5.88 -5.53 -12.06
CA LEU A 59 -6.80 -5.30 -10.94
C LEU A 59 -6.55 -3.93 -10.30
N GLU A 60 -5.29 -3.57 -10.08
CA GLU A 60 -4.90 -2.29 -9.47
C GLU A 60 -5.30 -1.09 -10.34
N THR A 61 -4.96 -1.11 -11.64
CA THR A 61 -5.33 -0.07 -12.61
C THR A 61 -6.84 0.07 -12.75
N SER A 62 -7.58 -1.02 -12.58
CA SER A 62 -9.05 -1.04 -12.59
C SER A 62 -9.68 -0.64 -11.24
N GLY A 63 -8.90 -0.25 -10.24
CA GLY A 63 -9.38 0.17 -8.92
C GLY A 63 -9.89 -0.97 -8.02
N LYS A 64 -9.63 -2.24 -8.36
CA LYS A 64 -10.08 -3.43 -7.62
C LYS A 64 -9.13 -3.79 -6.47
N TYR A 65 -8.82 -2.81 -5.61
CA TYR A 65 -7.70 -2.89 -4.65
C TYR A 65 -7.76 -4.06 -3.68
N THR A 66 -8.94 -4.46 -3.20
CA THR A 66 -9.07 -5.64 -2.31
C THR A 66 -8.66 -6.93 -3.01
N LYS A 67 -9.05 -7.12 -4.28
CA LYS A 67 -8.60 -8.26 -5.09
C LYS A 67 -7.10 -8.14 -5.39
N THR A 68 -6.60 -6.93 -5.69
CA THR A 68 -5.16 -6.70 -5.87
C THR A 68 -4.37 -7.22 -4.68
N LEU A 69 -4.74 -6.84 -3.44
CA LEU A 69 -4.03 -7.32 -2.24
C LEU A 69 -4.02 -8.84 -2.13
N LYS A 70 -5.18 -9.49 -2.31
CA LYS A 70 -5.31 -10.96 -2.26
C LYS A 70 -4.34 -11.63 -3.25
N TYR A 71 -4.37 -11.22 -4.50
CA TYR A 71 -3.57 -11.88 -5.55
C TYR A 71 -2.09 -11.48 -5.51
N SER A 72 -1.76 -10.29 -5.01
CA SER A 72 -0.38 -9.93 -4.70
C SER A 72 0.22 -10.82 -3.62
N GLU A 73 -0.55 -11.16 -2.59
CA GLU A 73 -0.09 -12.07 -1.53
C GLU A 73 0.16 -13.48 -2.03
N ILE A 74 -0.72 -13.99 -2.90
CA ILE A 74 -0.53 -15.27 -3.57
C ILE A 74 0.76 -15.26 -4.40
N GLY A 75 0.94 -14.25 -5.26
CA GLY A 75 2.13 -14.12 -6.10
C GLY A 75 3.43 -14.03 -5.31
N ILE A 76 3.48 -13.15 -4.30
CA ILE A 76 4.66 -12.99 -3.43
C ILE A 76 4.96 -14.30 -2.69
N LYS A 77 3.95 -14.95 -2.11
CA LYS A 77 4.15 -16.21 -1.39
C LYS A 77 4.71 -17.31 -2.30
N MET A 78 4.24 -17.39 -3.56
CA MET A 78 4.75 -18.36 -4.53
C MET A 78 6.21 -18.10 -4.89
N ILE A 79 6.60 -16.84 -5.04
CA ILE A 79 7.99 -16.44 -5.27
C ILE A 79 8.87 -16.78 -4.07
N ASP A 80 8.44 -16.43 -2.86
CA ASP A 80 9.19 -16.71 -1.63
C ASP A 80 9.41 -18.23 -1.43
N LEU A 81 8.42 -19.07 -1.78
CA LEU A 81 8.53 -20.53 -1.68
C LEU A 81 9.52 -21.16 -2.69
N LYS A 82 9.81 -20.48 -3.79
CA LYS A 82 10.68 -20.97 -4.88
C LYS A 82 11.99 -20.22 -4.99
N LEU A 83 12.24 -19.31 -4.06
CA LEU A 83 13.39 -18.40 -4.07
C LEU A 83 14.73 -19.14 -4.09
N GLU A 84 14.90 -20.13 -3.21
CA GLU A 84 16.14 -20.92 -3.14
C GLU A 84 16.24 -21.91 -4.31
N GLU A 85 15.14 -22.59 -4.65
CA GLU A 85 15.08 -23.60 -5.71
C GLU A 85 15.47 -23.04 -7.08
N TYR A 86 15.03 -21.82 -7.39
CA TYR A 86 15.29 -21.16 -8.67
C TYR A 86 16.31 -20.01 -8.58
N ALA A 87 17.02 -19.89 -7.46
CA ALA A 87 18.04 -18.87 -7.21
C ALA A 87 17.56 -17.44 -7.57
N ILE A 88 16.37 -17.07 -7.12
CA ILE A 88 15.73 -15.79 -7.46
C ILE A 88 16.32 -14.67 -6.58
N ASP A 89 16.94 -13.68 -7.20
CA ASP A 89 17.24 -12.41 -6.55
C ASP A 89 16.01 -11.49 -6.60
N LEU A 90 15.36 -11.27 -5.46
CA LEU A 90 14.18 -10.42 -5.36
C LEU A 90 14.42 -8.97 -5.79
N ASN A 91 15.65 -8.49 -5.70
CA ASN A 91 15.99 -7.11 -6.07
C ASN A 91 15.95 -6.93 -7.60
N ASP A 92 16.25 -7.99 -8.36
CA ASP A 92 16.30 -7.99 -9.83
C ASP A 92 15.09 -8.73 -10.47
N TYR A 93 14.23 -9.35 -9.67
CA TYR A 93 13.07 -10.07 -10.17
C TYR A 93 11.88 -9.13 -10.45
N SER A 94 11.77 -8.70 -11.71
CA SER A 94 10.82 -7.70 -12.19
C SER A 94 9.35 -7.97 -11.81
N ALA A 95 8.93 -9.24 -11.80
CA ALA A 95 7.57 -9.62 -11.42
C ALA A 95 7.31 -9.38 -9.93
N TYR A 96 8.26 -9.73 -9.05
CA TYR A 96 8.16 -9.43 -7.62
C TYR A 96 8.06 -7.93 -7.38
N TRP A 97 8.94 -7.15 -8.02
CA TRP A 97 8.95 -5.70 -7.90
C TRP A 97 7.60 -5.08 -8.31
N SER A 98 7.03 -5.56 -9.42
CA SER A 98 5.76 -5.07 -9.97
C SER A 98 4.55 -5.47 -9.10
N ILE A 99 4.53 -6.71 -8.59
CA ILE A 99 3.50 -7.18 -7.67
C ILE A 99 3.57 -6.39 -6.36
N LEU A 100 4.75 -6.20 -5.78
CA LEU A 100 4.94 -5.46 -4.54
C LEU A 100 4.56 -3.98 -4.70
N SER A 101 4.90 -3.37 -5.84
CA SER A 101 4.51 -1.99 -6.15
C SER A 101 2.99 -1.84 -6.26
N SER A 102 2.32 -2.78 -6.92
CA SER A 102 0.85 -2.79 -7.04
C SER A 102 0.18 -3.03 -5.68
N LYS A 103 0.74 -3.94 -4.86
CA LYS A 103 0.32 -4.15 -3.46
C LYS A 103 0.44 -2.86 -2.64
N ALA A 104 1.58 -2.16 -2.75
CA ALA A 104 1.83 -0.92 -2.02
C ALA A 104 0.84 0.19 -2.39
N ARG A 105 0.51 0.34 -3.69
CA ARG A 105 -0.52 1.28 -4.16
C ARG A 105 -1.92 0.85 -3.71
N ALA A 106 -2.26 -0.43 -3.77
CA ALA A 106 -3.54 -0.92 -3.28
C ALA A 106 -3.75 -0.61 -1.78
N HIS A 107 -2.74 -0.84 -0.93
CA HIS A 107 -2.79 -0.41 0.47
C HIS A 107 -2.96 1.10 0.62
N PHE A 108 -2.27 1.90 -0.20
CA PHE A 108 -2.43 3.37 -0.19
C PHE A 108 -3.87 3.79 -0.47
N TYR A 109 -4.48 3.25 -1.52
CA TYR A 109 -5.87 3.58 -1.89
C TYR A 109 -6.89 3.07 -0.87
N LEU A 110 -6.59 1.95 -0.19
CA LEU A 110 -7.39 1.44 0.93
C LEU A 110 -7.11 2.16 2.27
N LYS A 111 -6.29 3.23 2.26
CA LYS A 111 -5.90 4.04 3.42
C LYS A 111 -5.11 3.28 4.49
N ASP A 112 -4.61 2.08 4.18
CA ASP A 112 -3.65 1.37 5.01
C ASP A 112 -2.23 1.89 4.72
N TYR A 113 -2.00 3.13 5.14
CA TYR A 113 -0.74 3.81 4.87
C TYR A 113 0.44 3.13 5.56
N LYS A 114 0.22 2.43 6.69
CA LYS A 114 1.29 1.72 7.40
C LYS A 114 1.85 0.58 6.55
N ALA A 115 0.99 -0.26 5.99
CA ALA A 115 1.41 -1.34 5.10
C ALA A 115 2.00 -0.79 3.78
N SER A 116 1.38 0.26 3.23
CA SER A 116 1.90 0.93 2.02
C SER A 116 3.33 1.47 2.20
N ILE A 117 3.60 2.17 3.31
CA ILE A 117 4.94 2.68 3.66
C ILE A 117 5.94 1.54 3.81
N TYR A 118 5.56 0.43 4.45
CA TYR A 118 6.45 -0.72 4.61
C TYR A 118 6.92 -1.26 3.24
N SER A 119 5.99 -1.48 2.31
CA SER A 119 6.32 -1.96 0.97
C SER A 119 7.13 -0.94 0.16
N PHE A 120 6.77 0.36 0.19
CA PHE A 120 7.52 1.38 -0.53
C PHE A 120 8.92 1.64 0.04
N LYS A 121 9.11 1.51 1.37
CA LYS A 121 10.46 1.56 1.98
C LYS A 121 11.35 0.45 1.42
N ARG A 122 10.81 -0.78 1.29
CA ARG A 122 11.54 -1.92 0.70
C ARG A 122 11.89 -1.67 -0.77
N LEU A 123 10.92 -1.24 -1.58
CA LEU A 123 11.17 -0.91 -3.00
C LEU A 123 12.21 0.21 -3.16
N HIS A 124 12.13 1.26 -2.33
CA HIS A 124 13.08 2.37 -2.35
C HIS A 124 14.48 1.94 -1.88
N SER A 125 14.62 0.94 -1.00
CA SER A 125 15.94 0.45 -0.61
C SER A 125 16.65 -0.31 -1.73
N TRP A 126 15.90 -0.85 -2.69
CA TRP A 126 16.45 -1.56 -3.85
C TRP A 126 16.81 -0.63 -4.99
N ASP A 127 15.98 0.39 -5.23
CA ASP A 127 16.19 1.39 -6.26
C ASP A 127 15.93 2.81 -5.70
N PRO A 128 16.92 3.41 -4.99
CA PRO A 128 16.76 4.71 -4.35
C PRO A 128 16.64 5.89 -5.33
N GLU A 129 17.08 5.70 -6.58
CA GLU A 129 17.10 6.75 -7.60
C GLU A 129 15.75 6.88 -8.33
N ARG A 130 14.84 5.90 -8.14
CA ARG A 130 13.52 5.92 -8.75
C ARG A 130 12.57 6.91 -8.06
N ASP A 131 12.53 8.12 -8.60
CA ASP A 131 11.68 9.22 -8.12
C ASP A 131 10.21 8.83 -7.93
N ASN A 132 9.65 7.98 -8.79
CA ASN A 132 8.27 7.53 -8.67
C ASN A 132 8.00 6.82 -7.33
N ILE A 133 8.90 5.94 -6.89
CA ILE A 133 8.74 5.20 -5.62
C ILE A 133 8.93 6.13 -4.42
N LYS A 134 9.91 7.03 -4.51
CA LYS A 134 10.11 8.07 -3.50
C LYS A 134 8.88 8.95 -3.33
N ASN A 135 8.26 9.40 -4.43
CA ASN A 135 7.06 10.22 -4.41
C ASN A 135 5.87 9.48 -3.79
N TRP A 136 5.69 8.19 -4.11
CA TRP A 136 4.68 7.35 -3.47
C TRP A 136 4.93 7.16 -1.97
N LEU A 137 6.17 6.91 -1.57
CA LEU A 137 6.55 6.76 -0.16
C LEU A 137 6.25 8.04 0.64
N GLU A 138 6.66 9.20 0.14
CA GLU A 138 6.40 10.48 0.79
C GLU A 138 4.90 10.82 0.82
N SER A 139 4.18 10.49 -0.24
CA SER A 139 2.71 10.63 -0.28
C SER A 139 2.03 9.77 0.78
N ALA A 140 2.45 8.51 0.94
CA ALA A 140 1.90 7.60 1.94
C ALA A 140 2.17 8.10 3.38
N LYS A 141 3.40 8.56 3.67
CA LYS A 141 3.76 9.16 4.95
C LYS A 141 2.95 10.43 5.24
N SER A 142 2.83 11.32 4.27
CA SER A 142 2.05 12.56 4.39
C SER A 142 0.57 12.26 4.67
N ARG A 143 -0.03 11.32 3.95
CA ARG A 143 -1.43 10.90 4.18
C ARG A 143 -1.63 10.25 5.54
N GLN A 144 -0.68 9.45 6.02
CA GLN A 144 -0.71 8.88 7.36
C GLN A 144 -0.74 9.97 8.43
N ARG A 145 0.14 10.97 8.34
CA ARG A 145 0.18 12.11 9.26
C ARG A 145 -1.12 12.91 9.22
N ASN A 146 -1.61 13.21 8.01
CA ASN A 146 -2.86 13.94 7.85
C ASN A 146 -4.06 13.20 8.45
N SER A 147 -4.06 11.86 8.43
CA SER A 147 -5.08 11.08 9.11
C SER A 147 -5.07 11.30 10.63
N ILE A 148 -3.89 11.45 11.25
CA ILE A 148 -3.74 11.73 12.68
C ILE A 148 -4.11 13.19 12.99
N ASN A 149 -3.62 14.13 12.17
CA ASN A 149 -3.86 15.56 12.36
C ASN A 149 -5.35 15.93 12.33
N LYS A 150 -6.13 15.25 11.49
CA LYS A 150 -7.60 15.44 11.47
C LYS A 150 -8.24 15.22 12.84
N TYR A 151 -7.80 14.21 13.59
CA TYR A 151 -8.33 13.96 14.94
C TYR A 151 -7.84 14.99 15.95
N LEU A 152 -6.56 15.39 15.88
CA LEU A 152 -6.02 16.44 16.75
C LEU A 152 -6.79 17.76 16.55
N TYR A 153 -7.00 18.17 15.30
CA TYR A 153 -7.77 19.38 14.98
C TYR A 153 -9.24 19.27 15.38
N ALA A 154 -9.88 18.11 15.19
CA ALA A 154 -11.26 17.89 15.63
C ALA A 154 -11.41 17.99 17.15
N ILE A 155 -10.50 17.39 17.92
CA ILE A 155 -10.50 17.47 19.38
C ILE A 155 -10.28 18.92 19.83
N GLY A 156 -9.29 19.62 19.25
CA GLY A 156 -9.05 21.03 19.52
C GLY A 156 -10.28 21.91 19.25
N LEU A 157 -10.97 21.68 18.14
CA LEU A 157 -12.22 22.36 17.79
C LEU A 157 -13.35 22.08 18.79
N ILE A 158 -13.52 20.83 19.23
CA ILE A 158 -14.54 20.48 20.22
C ILE A 158 -14.31 21.26 21.53
N PHE A 159 -13.08 21.29 22.03
CA PHE A 159 -12.76 22.05 23.25
C PHE A 159 -13.02 23.55 23.10
N LEU A 160 -12.64 24.13 21.96
CA LEU A 160 -12.91 25.54 21.66
C LEU A 160 -14.42 25.83 21.57
N PHE A 161 -15.17 24.95 20.91
CA PHE A 161 -16.62 25.10 20.75
C PHE A 161 -17.35 25.01 22.10
N VAL A 162 -16.95 24.07 22.95
CA VAL A 162 -17.47 23.94 24.32
C VAL A 162 -17.15 25.21 25.13
N GLU A 163 -15.94 25.75 25.00
CA GLU A 163 -15.56 27.00 25.65
C GLU A 163 -16.44 28.18 25.20
N ILE A 164 -16.65 28.34 23.89
CA ILE A 164 -17.43 29.46 23.35
C ILE A 164 -18.90 29.39 23.77
N ILE A 165 -19.52 28.21 23.70
CA ILE A 165 -20.98 28.06 23.96
C ILE A 165 -21.28 27.96 25.46
N PHE A 166 -20.46 27.22 26.21
CA PHE A 166 -20.74 26.88 27.60
C PHE A 166 -19.78 27.56 28.59
N GLY A 167 -18.68 28.17 28.13
CA GLY A 167 -17.65 28.76 28.99
C GLY A 167 -18.19 29.77 30.00
N ASN A 168 -19.13 30.62 29.59
CA ASN A 168 -19.74 31.60 30.49
C ASN A 168 -20.79 30.96 31.45
N LYS A 169 -21.36 29.82 31.07
CA LYS A 169 -22.34 29.06 31.88
C LYS A 169 -21.67 28.13 32.90
N LEU A 170 -20.40 27.81 32.72
CA LEU A 170 -19.64 26.93 33.60
C LEU A 170 -19.29 27.53 34.97
N GLY A 171 -19.50 28.84 35.16
CA GLY A 171 -19.36 29.53 36.46
C GLY A 171 -17.93 29.59 37.03
N ASN A 172 -16.96 28.93 36.39
CA ASN A 172 -15.57 28.85 36.83
C ASN A 172 -14.61 29.38 35.74
N PRO A 173 -14.01 30.57 35.93
CA PRO A 173 -13.07 31.16 34.97
C PRO A 173 -11.85 30.27 34.69
N LYS A 174 -11.40 29.47 35.66
CA LYS A 174 -10.27 28.55 35.48
C LYS A 174 -10.62 27.42 34.52
N LEU A 175 -11.86 26.92 34.57
CA LEU A 175 -12.31 25.86 33.67
C LEU A 175 -12.36 26.36 32.22
N LYS A 176 -12.84 27.60 32.01
CA LYS A 176 -12.79 28.26 30.70
C LYS A 176 -11.36 28.34 30.16
N LEU A 177 -10.41 28.80 31.00
CA LEU A 177 -9.00 28.87 30.64
C LEU A 177 -8.42 27.49 30.26
N TYR A 178 -8.75 26.43 31.00
CA TYR A 178 -8.28 25.08 30.69
C TYR A 178 -8.78 24.58 29.33
N LEU A 179 -10.03 24.84 28.96
CA LEU A 179 -10.57 24.46 27.66
C LEU A 179 -9.80 25.15 26.51
N SER A 180 -9.50 26.45 26.64
CA SER A 180 -8.70 27.18 25.65
C SER A 180 -7.28 26.63 25.55
N VAL A 181 -6.62 26.40 26.69
CA VAL A 181 -5.25 25.84 26.73
C VAL A 181 -5.21 24.45 26.08
N ILE A 182 -6.15 23.57 26.40
CA ILE A 182 -6.25 22.23 25.81
C ILE A 182 -6.45 22.35 24.29
N SER A 183 -7.35 23.22 23.83
CA SER A 183 -7.56 23.46 22.41
C SER A 183 -6.26 23.88 21.69
N ILE A 184 -5.54 24.86 22.24
CA ILE A 184 -4.26 25.34 21.70
C ILE A 184 -3.21 24.22 21.66
N ILE A 185 -3.14 23.39 22.71
CA ILE A 185 -2.22 22.24 22.75
C ILE A 185 -2.52 21.28 21.58
N PHE A 186 -3.78 20.91 21.37
CA PHE A 186 -4.15 20.01 20.28
C PHE A 186 -3.85 20.58 18.89
N PHE A 187 -4.12 21.88 18.65
CA PHE A 187 -3.74 22.54 17.41
C PHE A 187 -2.22 22.58 17.23
N SER A 188 -1.47 22.90 18.28
CA SER A 188 0.00 22.96 18.26
C SER A 188 0.60 21.58 17.98
N LEU A 189 0.07 20.51 18.58
CA LEU A 189 0.49 19.14 18.31
C LEU A 189 0.24 18.75 16.85
N GLY A 190 -0.91 19.14 16.28
CA GLY A 190 -1.20 18.90 14.87
C GLY A 190 -0.22 19.60 13.93
N LEU A 191 0.08 20.88 14.20
CA LEU A 191 1.07 21.65 13.45
C LEU A 191 2.48 21.05 13.58
N ILE A 192 2.91 20.70 14.79
CA ILE A 192 4.22 20.09 15.02
C ILE A 192 4.34 18.77 14.23
N ASN A 193 3.31 17.92 14.26
CA ASN A 193 3.31 16.67 13.52
C ASN A 193 3.36 16.89 12.00
N GLU A 194 2.69 17.93 11.49
CA GLU A 194 2.69 18.29 10.07
C GLU A 194 4.07 18.74 9.57
N TYR A 195 4.73 19.64 10.31
CA TYR A 195 5.98 20.28 9.88
C TYR A 195 7.25 19.53 10.32
N PHE A 196 7.21 18.87 11.48
CA PHE A 196 8.40 18.26 12.09
C PHE A 196 8.31 16.74 12.20
N GLY A 197 7.18 16.10 11.85
CA GLY A 197 7.00 14.65 11.99
C GLY A 197 8.13 13.83 11.37
N ASP A 198 8.54 14.15 10.13
CA ASP A 198 9.62 13.43 9.45
C ASP A 198 11.01 13.67 10.07
N LYS A 199 11.26 14.85 10.64
CA LYS A 199 12.52 15.16 11.34
C LYS A 199 12.59 14.45 12.68
N LEU A 200 11.48 14.42 13.43
CA LEU A 200 11.37 13.75 14.72
C LEU A 200 11.53 12.24 14.60
N ILE A 201 10.88 11.61 13.61
CA ILE A 201 11.01 10.17 13.36
C ILE A 201 12.45 9.80 12.99
N LYS A 202 13.11 10.58 12.13
CA LYS A 202 14.52 10.37 11.76
C LYS A 202 15.48 10.50 12.94
N LEU A 203 15.16 11.34 13.92
CA LEU A 203 15.95 11.48 15.15
C LEU A 203 15.80 10.27 16.08
N THR A 204 14.61 9.64 16.10
CA THR A 204 14.34 8.46 16.92
C THR A 204 14.83 7.16 16.28
N GLU A 205 14.87 7.05 14.95
CA GLU A 205 15.42 5.88 14.22
C GLU A 205 16.98 5.86 14.20
N LYS A 206 17.65 6.92 14.65
CA LYS A 206 19.12 7.04 14.73
C LYS A 206 19.72 6.63 16.09
N LYS A 207 18.90 6.09 17.00
CA LYS A 207 19.34 5.50 18.28
C LYS A 207 19.18 4.00 18.24
#